data_AF-A0A5E4K2U7-F1
#
_entry.id   AF-A0A5E4K2U7-F1
#
_cell.length_a   1.000
_cell.length_b   1.000
_cell.length_c   1.000
_cell.angle_alpha   90.00
_cell.angle_beta   90.00
_cell.angle_gamma   90.00
#
_symmetry.space_group_name_H-M   'P 1'
#
loop_
_entity.id
_entity.type
_entity.pdbx_description
1 polymer ?
#
loop_
_entity_poly.entity_id
_entity_poly.type
_entity_poly.pdbx_seq_one_letter_code
_entity_poly.pdbx_strand_id
1 'polypeptide(L)'
;MEKKIALIIIAVIILIVFLVEFIPSNAPETIYIKVTKLNNQTPEENAFCKADIIAGGYSIENKPLEKAKEPPVSCYVEECANLEYGRGFYKLETGLKNYKGQFEIKIVCITETGVSYTILNNTHIPCEIMENGESVRC
;
A
#
# COMPACT_ATOMS: atom_id res chain seq x y z
N MET A 1 -34.68 -35.72 7.76
CA MET A 1 -33.73 -35.09 8.72
C MET A 1 -32.50 -34.55 7.99
N GLU A 2 -31.94 -35.33 7.06
CA GLU A 2 -30.73 -35.01 6.27
C GLU A 2 -30.81 -33.70 5.47
N LYS A 3 -31.94 -33.41 4.82
CA LYS A 3 -32.11 -32.17 4.03
C LYS A 3 -32.01 -30.88 4.87
N LYS A 4 -32.37 -30.93 6.16
CA LYS A 4 -32.26 -29.77 7.06
C LYS A 4 -30.80 -29.52 7.48
N ILE A 5 -30.03 -30.60 7.67
CA ILE A 5 -28.61 -30.52 8.03
C ILE A 5 -27.80 -29.95 6.86
N ALA A 6 -28.05 -30.40 5.63
CA ALA A 6 -27.38 -29.87 4.44
C ALA A 6 -27.61 -28.36 4.24
N LEU A 7 -28.83 -27.88 4.48
CA LEU A 7 -29.18 -26.47 4.35
C LEU A 7 -28.48 -25.59 5.39
N ILE A 8 -28.33 -26.10 6.62
CA ILE A 8 -27.58 -25.42 7.69
C ILE A 8 -26.10 -25.33 7.32
N ILE A 9 -25.50 -26.39 6.79
CA ILE A 9 -24.08 -26.39 6.38
C ILE A 9 -23.84 -25.36 5.28
N ILE A 10 -24.71 -25.30 4.26
CA ILE A 10 -24.60 -24.31 3.18
C ILE A 10 -24.73 -22.88 3.75
N ALA A 11 -25.68 -22.64 4.64
CA ALA A 11 -25.84 -21.32 5.27
C ALA A 11 -24.61 -20.90 6.08
N VAL A 12 -23.98 -21.84 6.79
CA VAL A 12 -22.74 -21.60 7.55
C VAL A 12 -21.57 -21.31 6.61
N ILE A 13 -21.43 -22.05 5.51
CA ILE A 13 -20.37 -21.80 4.52
C ILE A 13 -20.55 -20.41 3.89
N ILE A 14 -21.78 -20.05 3.50
CA ILE A 14 -22.09 -18.72 2.96
C ILE A 14 -21.74 -17.64 4.00
N LEU A 15 -22.15 -17.82 5.26
CA LEU A 15 -21.83 -16.88 6.34
C LEU A 15 -20.31 -16.72 6.52
N ILE A 16 -19.54 -17.81 6.47
CA ILE A 16 -18.08 -17.79 6.59
C ILE A 16 -17.45 -17.06 5.39
N VAL A 17 -17.90 -17.34 4.16
CA VAL A 17 -17.40 -16.64 2.96
C VAL A 17 -17.66 -15.14 3.04
N PHE A 18 -18.88 -14.73 3.44
CA PHE A 18 -19.20 -13.33 3.67
C PHE A 18 -18.34 -12.69 4.77
N LEU A 19 -18.04 -13.42 5.86
CA LEU A 19 -17.20 -12.91 6.93
C LEU A 19 -15.73 -12.75 6.51
N VAL A 20 -15.22 -13.63 5.64
CA VAL A 20 -13.83 -13.57 5.14
C VAL A 20 -13.66 -12.44 4.12
N GLU A 21 -14.65 -12.20 3.25
CA GLU A 21 -14.62 -11.09 2.28
C GLU A 21 -14.76 -9.71 2.96
N PHE A 22 -15.33 -9.66 4.16
CA PHE A 22 -15.54 -8.42 4.93
C PHE A 22 -14.50 -8.18 6.02
N ILE A 23 -13.30 -8.77 5.96
CA ILE A 23 -12.20 -8.35 6.82
C ILE A 23 -11.65 -7.05 6.23
N PRO A 24 -11.96 -5.86 6.79
CA PRO A 24 -11.36 -4.63 6.29
C PRO A 24 -9.85 -4.76 6.44
N SER A 25 -9.13 -4.77 5.31
CA SER A 25 -7.68 -4.61 5.36
C SER A 25 -7.39 -3.26 6.01
N ASN A 26 -6.50 -3.27 7.00
CA ASN A 26 -6.07 -2.03 7.64
C ASN A 26 -5.44 -1.15 6.56
N ALA A 27 -5.87 0.11 6.49
CA ALA A 27 -5.22 1.06 5.62
C ALA A 27 -3.77 1.27 6.09
N PRO A 28 -2.82 1.42 5.16
CA PRO A 28 -1.44 1.51 5.55
C PRO A 28 -1.16 2.83 6.27
N GLU A 29 -0.47 2.77 7.41
CA GLU A 29 -0.10 3.98 8.15
C GLU A 29 1.06 4.73 7.48
N THR A 30 1.99 3.97 6.90
CA THR A 30 3.15 4.47 6.17
C THR A 30 3.31 3.70 4.86
N ILE A 31 3.62 4.44 3.79
CA ILE A 31 3.99 3.85 2.49
C ILE A 31 5.41 4.30 2.15
N TYR A 32 6.21 3.35 1.68
CA TYR A 32 7.51 3.61 1.10
C TYR A 32 7.45 3.29 -0.39
N ILE A 33 7.98 4.18 -1.21
CA ILE A 33 8.11 3.96 -2.65
C ILE A 33 9.57 4.14 -3.05
N LYS A 34 10.04 3.30 -3.97
CA LYS A 34 11.33 3.45 -4.62
C LYS A 34 11.12 4.11 -5.98
N VAL A 35 11.74 5.26 -6.20
CA VAL A 35 11.74 5.93 -7.49
C VAL A 35 13.07 5.65 -8.18
N THR A 36 13.00 5.18 -9.42
CA THR A 36 14.16 4.90 -10.26
C THR A 36 14.08 5.67 -11.56
N LYS A 37 15.24 5.97 -12.14
CA LYS A 37 15.35 6.56 -13.47
C LYS A 37 14.94 5.54 -14.52
N LEU A 38 14.15 5.97 -15.50
CA LEU A 38 13.58 5.08 -16.52
C LEU A 38 14.66 4.41 -17.40
N ASN A 39 15.78 5.09 -17.62
CA ASN A 39 16.82 4.70 -18.57
C ASN A 39 17.77 3.60 -18.06
N ASN A 40 17.99 3.52 -16.74
CA ASN A 40 19.01 2.64 -16.17
C ASN A 40 18.60 2.01 -14.82
N GLN A 41 17.35 2.21 -14.39
CA GLN A 41 16.81 1.71 -13.11
C GLN A 41 17.61 2.14 -11.87
N THR A 42 18.47 3.15 -11.99
CA THR A 42 19.20 3.71 -10.84
C THR A 42 18.28 4.57 -9.97
N PRO A 43 18.57 4.72 -8.67
CA PRO A 43 17.75 5.54 -7.78
C PRO A 43 17.60 7.00 -8.27
N GLU A 44 16.39 7.53 -8.23
CA GLU A 44 16.10 8.94 -8.52
C GLU A 44 15.96 9.74 -7.23
N GLU A 45 16.96 10.57 -6.95
CA GLU A 45 17.03 11.32 -5.70
C GLU A 45 16.32 12.66 -5.75
N ASN A 46 15.92 13.16 -6.91
CA ASN A 46 15.29 14.49 -7.05
C ASN A 46 13.85 14.41 -7.58
N ALA A 47 13.17 13.29 -7.36
CA ALA A 47 11.77 13.15 -7.69
C ALA A 47 10.90 14.07 -6.82
N PHE A 48 9.92 14.70 -7.45
CA PHE A 48 8.84 15.38 -6.76
C PHE A 48 7.64 14.44 -6.65
N CYS A 49 7.41 13.91 -5.46
CA CYS A 49 6.34 12.95 -5.20
C CYS A 49 5.26 13.58 -4.30
N LYS A 50 4.00 13.36 -4.68
CA LYS A 50 2.83 13.75 -3.88
C LYS A 50 1.75 12.68 -3.94
N ALA A 51 0.84 12.70 -2.97
CA ALA A 51 -0.29 11.79 -2.92
C ALA A 51 -1.61 12.46 -2.59
N ASP A 52 -2.68 11.92 -3.17
CA ASP A 52 -4.05 12.18 -2.74
C ASP A 52 -4.54 10.96 -1.94
N ILE A 53 -5.14 11.19 -0.78
CA ILE A 53 -5.63 10.16 0.14
C ILE A 53 -7.13 10.37 0.32
N ILE A 54 -7.92 9.34 0.04
CA ILE A 54 -9.38 9.34 0.18
C ILE A 54 -9.74 8.22 1.14
N ALA A 55 -10.37 8.54 2.26
CA ALA A 55 -10.80 7.56 3.25
C ALA A 55 -12.00 8.10 4.04
N GLY A 56 -12.98 7.25 4.37
CA GLY A 56 -14.02 7.58 5.36
C GLY A 56 -14.79 8.89 5.14
N GLY A 57 -14.92 9.37 3.89
CA GLY A 57 -15.60 10.62 3.57
C GLY A 57 -14.75 11.90 3.67
N TYR A 58 -13.45 11.78 3.96
CA TYR A 58 -12.50 12.89 3.86
C TYR A 58 -11.47 12.64 2.74
N SER A 59 -10.90 13.74 2.25
CA SER A 59 -9.84 13.72 1.24
C SER A 59 -8.70 14.64 1.65
N ILE A 60 -7.47 14.15 1.54
CA ILE A 60 -6.24 14.92 1.68
C ILE A 60 -5.61 14.97 0.29
N GLU A 61 -5.47 16.17 -0.27
CA GLU A 61 -4.92 16.36 -1.61
C GLU A 61 -3.47 16.87 -1.56
N ASN A 62 -2.69 16.50 -2.56
CA ASN A 62 -1.32 16.96 -2.79
C ASN A 62 -0.38 16.80 -1.58
N LYS A 63 -0.58 15.76 -0.76
CA LYS A 63 0.30 15.48 0.39
C LYS A 63 1.70 15.12 -0.10
N PRO A 64 2.75 15.89 0.25
CA PRO A 64 4.09 15.60 -0.23
C PRO A 64 4.62 14.30 0.38
N LEU A 65 5.44 13.58 -0.39
CA LEU A 65 6.25 12.49 0.14
C LEU A 65 7.63 13.02 0.49
N GLU A 66 8.17 12.57 1.63
CA GLU A 66 9.47 12.97 2.11
C GLU A 66 10.55 11.99 1.65
N LYS A 67 11.76 12.48 1.35
CA LYS A 67 12.88 11.57 1.10
C LYS A 67 13.13 10.73 2.34
N ALA A 68 13.13 9.42 2.18
CA ALA A 68 13.38 8.51 3.27
C ALA A 68 14.87 8.58 3.63
N LYS A 69 15.18 8.90 4.89
CA LYS A 69 16.57 8.88 5.40
C LYS A 69 17.07 7.45 5.60
N GLU A 70 16.14 6.52 5.80
CA GLU A 70 16.38 5.12 6.09
C GLU A 70 15.40 4.28 5.25
N PRO A 71 15.79 3.09 4.78
CA PRO A 71 14.89 2.19 4.07
C PRO A 71 13.75 1.71 4.98
N PRO A 72 12.60 1.28 4.42
CA PRO A 72 11.56 0.61 5.20
C PRO A 72 12.11 -0.59 5.97
N VAL A 73 11.58 -0.80 7.19
CA VAL A 73 11.97 -1.92 8.06
C VAL A 73 11.72 -3.29 7.39
N SER A 74 10.77 -3.39 6.48
CA SER A 74 10.53 -4.63 5.71
C SER A 74 11.58 -4.93 4.64
N CYS A 75 12.52 -4.01 4.35
CA CYS A 75 13.65 -4.25 3.46
C CYS A 75 14.88 -4.92 4.13
N TYR A 76 14.76 -5.38 5.39
CA TYR A 76 15.84 -6.12 6.08
C TYR A 76 15.92 -7.62 5.71
N VAL A 77 15.09 -8.10 4.78
CA VAL A 77 15.17 -9.49 4.25
C VAL A 77 16.21 -9.56 3.13
N GLU A 78 16.94 -10.68 3.03
CA GLU A 78 18.14 -10.93 2.20
C GLU A 78 18.03 -10.51 0.71
N GLU A 79 16.83 -10.34 0.17
CA GLU A 79 16.59 -9.85 -1.20
C GLU A 79 17.07 -8.40 -1.45
N CYS A 80 17.31 -7.62 -0.39
CA CYS A 80 17.83 -6.25 -0.52
C CYS A 80 19.36 -6.14 -0.38
N ALA A 81 20.07 -7.25 -0.11
CA ALA A 81 21.50 -7.24 0.25
C ALA A 81 22.45 -6.71 -0.85
N ASN A 82 21.95 -6.48 -2.06
CA ASN A 82 22.68 -5.81 -3.12
C ASN A 82 21.94 -4.54 -3.53
N LEU A 83 22.54 -3.37 -3.24
CA LEU A 83 22.38 -2.04 -3.88
C LEU A 83 22.16 -0.90 -2.86
N GLU A 84 23.18 -0.05 -2.71
CA GLU A 84 23.07 1.42 -2.52
C GLU A 84 21.90 1.91 -1.61
N TYR A 85 21.92 1.49 -0.35
CA TYR A 85 20.82 1.66 0.60
C TYR A 85 20.43 3.14 0.86
N GLY A 86 19.12 3.41 0.86
CA GLY A 86 18.48 4.68 1.23
C GLY A 86 18.21 5.66 0.08
N ARG A 87 18.84 5.47 -1.07
CA ARG A 87 18.73 6.41 -2.20
C ARG A 87 17.45 6.19 -2.99
N GLY A 88 16.83 7.28 -3.42
CA GLY A 88 15.61 7.27 -4.24
C GLY A 88 14.36 6.72 -3.55
N PHE A 89 14.38 6.52 -2.23
CA PHE A 89 13.18 6.15 -1.47
C PHE A 89 12.45 7.38 -0.96
N TYR A 90 11.12 7.32 -1.02
CA TYR A 90 10.22 8.36 -0.51
C TYR A 90 9.20 7.74 0.42
N LYS A 91 8.91 8.43 1.52
CA LYS A 91 8.00 8.04 2.58
C LYS A 91 6.75 8.91 2.55
N LEU A 92 5.59 8.27 2.59
CA LEU A 92 4.29 8.89 2.81
C LEU A 92 3.77 8.45 4.18
N GLU A 93 3.60 9.39 5.11
CA GLU A 93 2.77 9.16 6.28
C GLU A 93 1.31 9.40 5.90
N THR A 94 0.46 8.37 5.94
CA THR A 94 -0.90 8.51 5.40
C THR A 94 -1.84 9.24 6.36
N GLY A 95 -1.57 9.13 7.67
CA GLY A 95 -2.47 9.61 8.71
C GLY A 95 -3.65 8.67 8.99
N LEU A 96 -3.67 7.48 8.35
CA LEU A 96 -4.75 6.48 8.46
C LEU A 96 -4.51 5.52 9.64
N LYS A 97 -4.05 6.02 10.77
CA LYS A 97 -3.67 5.20 11.93
C LYS A 97 -4.82 4.32 12.40
N ASN A 98 -4.63 3.00 12.44
CA ASN A 98 -5.66 2.00 12.73
C ASN A 98 -6.96 2.14 11.92
N TYR A 99 -6.93 2.79 10.75
CA TYR A 99 -8.14 3.00 9.95
C TYR A 99 -8.57 1.69 9.29
N LYS A 100 -9.80 1.25 9.62
CA LYS A 100 -10.43 0.05 9.08
C LYS A 100 -11.63 0.48 8.24
N GLY A 101 -11.45 0.52 6.92
CA GLY A 101 -12.47 0.96 6.00
C GLY A 101 -11.95 1.05 4.57
N GLN A 102 -12.80 1.50 3.67
CA GLN A 102 -12.41 1.76 2.29
C GLN A 102 -11.50 2.98 2.21
N PHE A 103 -10.38 2.82 1.50
CA PHE A 103 -9.43 3.88 1.21
C PHE A 103 -8.95 3.80 -0.24
N GLU A 104 -8.51 4.94 -0.76
CA GLU A 104 -7.78 5.06 -2.02
C GLU A 104 -6.65 6.08 -1.86
N ILE A 105 -5.43 5.68 -2.20
CA ILE A 105 -4.23 6.51 -2.14
C ILE A 105 -3.65 6.57 -3.55
N LYS A 106 -3.57 7.77 -4.11
CA LYS A 106 -3.05 8.03 -5.47
C LYS A 106 -1.72 8.71 -5.33
N ILE A 107 -0.65 8.05 -5.73
CA ILE A 107 0.71 8.57 -5.66
C ILE A 107 1.14 8.96 -7.07
N VAL A 108 1.69 10.16 -7.20
CA VAL A 108 2.33 10.62 -8.43
C VAL A 108 3.75 11.08 -8.11
N CYS A 109 4.71 10.62 -8.91
CA CYS A 109 6.10 11.05 -8.83
C CYS A 109 6.53 11.62 -10.18
N ILE A 110 7.04 12.84 -10.16
CA ILE A 110 7.60 13.52 -11.32
C ILE A 110 9.12 13.47 -11.19
N THR A 111 9.79 12.96 -12.21
CA THR A 111 11.25 12.88 -12.31
C THR A 111 11.72 13.66 -13.54
N GLU A 112 13.03 13.82 -13.71
CA GLU A 112 13.61 14.40 -14.92
C GLU A 112 13.28 13.58 -16.18
N THR A 113 13.04 12.28 -16.01
CA THR A 113 12.86 11.32 -17.12
C THR A 113 11.41 10.96 -17.41
N GLY A 114 10.46 11.40 -16.58
CA GLY A 114 9.04 11.09 -16.76
C GLY A 114 8.19 11.18 -15.50
N VAL A 115 6.94 10.76 -15.64
CA VAL A 115 5.93 10.74 -14.57
C VAL A 115 5.53 9.30 -14.30
N SER A 116 5.54 8.90 -13.02
CA SER A 116 5.02 7.63 -12.54
C SER A 116 3.77 7.85 -11.70
N TYR A 117 2.81 6.94 -11.80
CA TYR A 117 1.54 7.00 -11.09
C TYR A 117 1.17 5.63 -10.53
N THR A 118 0.72 5.60 -9.27
CA THR A 118 0.35 4.37 -8.56
C THR A 118 -0.94 4.61 -7.77
N ILE A 119 -1.88 3.68 -7.84
CA ILE A 119 -3.11 3.68 -7.02
C ILE A 119 -3.03 2.51 -6.04
N LEU A 120 -3.29 2.79 -4.77
CA LEU A 120 -3.39 1.80 -3.70
C LEU A 120 -4.79 1.90 -3.09
N ASN A 121 -5.59 0.84 -3.16
CA ASN A 121 -6.93 0.79 -2.56
C ASN A 121 -7.27 -0.64 -2.14
N ASN A 122 -8.30 -0.84 -1.32
CA ASN A 122 -8.65 -2.18 -0.80
C ASN A 122 -9.07 -3.21 -1.88
N THR A 123 -9.35 -2.77 -3.12
CA THR A 123 -9.91 -3.63 -4.20
C THR A 123 -8.89 -4.07 -5.24
N HIS A 124 -7.80 -3.31 -5.38
CA HIS A 124 -6.75 -3.49 -6.36
C HIS A 124 -5.40 -3.29 -5.67
N ILE A 125 -5.03 -4.26 -4.84
CA ILE A 125 -3.70 -4.29 -4.24
C ILE A 125 -2.86 -5.30 -5.04
N PRO A 126 -2.07 -4.89 -6.06
CA PRO A 126 -1.01 -5.73 -6.60
C PRO A 126 0.19 -5.84 -5.64
N CYS A 127 0.09 -5.22 -4.48
CA CYS A 127 1.12 -5.07 -3.47
C CYS A 127 0.77 -5.93 -2.23
N GLU A 128 1.77 -6.51 -1.58
CA GLU A 128 1.51 -7.24 -0.33
C GLU A 128 1.47 -6.25 0.85
N ILE A 129 0.36 -6.25 1.60
CA ILE A 129 0.29 -5.55 2.89
C ILE A 129 1.02 -6.45 3.90
N MET A 130 2.16 -5.99 4.40
CA MET A 130 2.93 -6.70 5.42
C MET A 130 2.58 -6.16 6.82
N GLU A 131 2.80 -7.01 7.84
CA GLU A 131 2.78 -6.65 9.27
C GLU A 131 1.58 -5.76 9.67
N ASN A 132 0.37 -6.31 9.61
CA ASN A 132 -0.86 -5.65 10.10
C ASN A 132 -1.23 -4.31 9.45
N GLY A 133 -0.64 -3.93 8.31
CA GLY A 133 -0.86 -2.60 7.70
C GLY A 133 0.23 -1.58 8.02
N GLU A 134 1.32 -1.99 8.65
CA GLU A 134 2.44 -1.09 8.93
C GLU A 134 3.26 -0.78 7.67
N SER A 135 3.22 -1.66 6.66
CA SER A 135 3.88 -1.41 5.37
C SER A 135 3.19 -2.07 4.19
N VAL A 136 3.40 -1.50 3.00
CA VAL A 136 2.90 -2.03 1.72
C VAL A 136 4.10 -2.21 0.80
N ARG A 137 4.28 -3.43 0.27
CA ARG A 137 5.31 -3.75 -0.72
C ARG A 137 4.72 -3.72 -2.12
N CYS A 138 4.93 -2.60 -2.81
CA CYS A 138 4.82 -2.45 -4.26
C CYS A 138 6.24 -2.36 -4.84
#